data_AF-A0A1F3C6W2-F1
#
_entry.id   AF-A0A1F3C6W2-F1
#
_cell.length_a   1.000
_cell.length_b   1.000
_cell.length_c   1.000
_cell.angle_alpha   90.00
_cell.angle_beta   90.00
_cell.angle_gamma   90.00
#
_symmetry.space_group_name_H-M   'P 1'
#
loop_
_entity.id
_entity.type
_entity.pdbx_description
1 polymer ?
#
loop_
_entity_poly.entity_id
_entity_poly.type
_entity_poly.pdbx_seq_one_letter_code
_entity_poly.pdbx_strand_id
1 'polypeptide(L)'
;MANCRNLKKDINFLAEQIMTEGFSFLEYSPVNNQENVLEILHEAEQIRQQLVYRVNHLPKGTKQEIKKYYKDIVEDLYKLNIELLDRLNS
;
A
#
# COMPACT_ATOMS: atom_id res chain seq x y z
N MET A 1 -21.26 0.60 -6.61
CA MET A 1 -20.01 -0.05 -6.15
C MET A 1 -19.38 0.76 -5.01
N ALA A 2 -20.01 0.75 -3.83
CA ALA A 2 -19.46 1.44 -2.66
C ALA A 2 -18.15 0.77 -2.17
N ASN A 3 -18.09 -0.57 -2.22
CA ASN A 3 -16.90 -1.37 -1.88
C ASN A 3 -15.65 -0.94 -2.68
N CYS A 4 -15.69 -0.91 -4.01
CA CYS A 4 -14.49 -0.64 -4.82
C CYS A 4 -13.97 0.78 -4.64
N ARG A 5 -14.89 1.75 -4.45
CA ARG A 5 -14.51 3.14 -4.17
C ARG A 5 -13.87 3.26 -2.79
N ASN A 6 -14.44 2.60 -1.79
CA ASN A 6 -13.90 2.60 -0.43
C ASN A 6 -12.54 1.91 -0.39
N LEU A 7 -12.39 0.73 -1.00
CA LEU A 7 -11.12 0.02 -1.05
C LEU A 7 -10.00 0.86 -1.69
N LYS A 8 -10.27 1.60 -2.76
CA LYS A 8 -9.28 2.54 -3.32
C LYS A 8 -8.93 3.67 -2.38
N LYS A 9 -9.89 4.19 -1.61
CA LYS A 9 -9.61 5.19 -0.57
C LYS A 9 -8.73 4.61 0.51
N ASP A 10 -9.01 3.39 0.96
CA ASP A 10 -8.22 2.72 1.99
C ASP A 10 -6.78 2.46 1.51
N ILE A 11 -6.62 1.98 0.27
CA ILE A 11 -5.29 1.82 -0.37
C ILE A 11 -4.52 3.13 -0.41
N ASN A 12 -5.16 4.21 -0.89
CA ASN A 12 -4.50 5.51 -0.99
C ASN A 12 -4.17 6.08 0.40
N PHE A 13 -5.08 5.99 1.35
CA PHE A 13 -4.89 6.47 2.71
C PHE A 13 -3.69 5.81 3.38
N LEU A 14 -3.63 4.48 3.33
CA LEU A 14 -2.54 3.72 3.95
C LEU A 14 -1.18 4.01 3.29
N ALA A 15 -1.14 4.07 1.96
CA ALA A 15 0.08 4.47 1.25
C ALA A 15 0.50 5.90 1.61
N GLU A 16 -0.44 6.85 1.69
CA GLU A 16 -0.17 8.24 2.08
C GLU A 16 0.37 8.35 3.50
N GLN A 17 -0.10 7.51 4.43
CA GLN A 17 0.46 7.43 5.79
C GLN A 17 1.93 7.01 5.76
N ILE A 18 2.26 5.93 5.06
CA ILE A 18 3.66 5.48 4.93
C ILE A 18 4.53 6.56 4.28
N MET A 19 4.02 7.22 3.24
CA MET A 19 4.74 8.31 2.58
C MET A 19 5.00 9.47 3.54
N THR A 20 3.99 9.85 4.33
CA THR A 20 4.10 10.95 5.32
C THR A 20 5.10 10.61 6.40
N GLU A 21 5.08 9.38 6.92
CA GLU A 21 6.03 8.92 7.93
C GLU A 21 7.46 8.83 7.38
N GLY A 22 7.63 8.30 6.17
CA GLY A 22 8.94 8.22 5.51
C GLY A 22 9.52 9.61 5.23
N PHE A 23 8.73 10.56 4.72
CA PHE A 23 9.20 11.94 4.55
C PHE A 23 9.52 12.61 5.88
N SER A 24 8.73 12.37 6.92
CA SER A 24 9.02 12.89 8.27
C SER A 24 10.34 12.33 8.79
N PHE A 25 10.61 11.05 8.56
CA PHE A 25 11.89 10.44 8.92
C PHE A 25 13.05 11.09 8.16
N LEU A 26 12.91 11.31 6.84
CA LEU A 26 13.96 11.97 6.05
C LEU A 26 14.26 13.40 6.53
N GLU A 27 13.25 14.13 6.98
CA GLU A 27 13.39 15.51 7.45
C GLU A 27 14.02 15.60 8.85
N TYR A 28 13.66 14.68 9.75
CA TYR A 28 13.98 14.80 11.18
C TYR A 28 15.00 13.79 11.72
N SER A 29 15.38 12.77 10.95
CA SER A 29 16.34 11.74 11.39
C SER A 29 17.78 12.00 10.92
N PRO A 30 18.80 11.44 11.62
CA PRO A 30 20.19 11.49 11.16
C PRO A 30 20.38 10.88 9.77
N VAL A 31 21.36 11.37 9.00
CA VAL A 31 21.65 11.02 7.58
C VAL A 31 21.81 9.52 7.31
N ASN A 32 22.02 8.72 8.36
CA ASN A 32 22.52 7.34 8.30
C ASN A 32 21.54 6.32 7.69
N ASN A 33 20.28 6.69 7.40
CA ASN A 33 19.27 5.74 6.91
C ASN A 33 18.43 6.26 5.70
N GLN A 34 18.88 7.34 5.04
CA GLN A 34 18.09 7.99 4.00
C GLN A 34 17.80 7.09 2.79
N GLU A 35 18.78 6.28 2.36
CA GLU A 35 18.62 5.39 1.20
C GLU A 35 17.54 4.33 1.41
N ASN A 36 17.56 3.65 2.58
CA ASN A 36 16.54 2.67 2.94
C ASN A 36 15.12 3.31 2.97
N VAL A 37 15.01 4.53 3.49
CA VAL A 37 13.71 5.23 3.52
C VAL A 37 13.24 5.61 2.12
N LEU A 38 14.15 6.03 1.23
CA LEU A 38 13.79 6.29 -0.17
C LEU A 38 13.31 5.03 -0.90
N GLU A 39 13.91 3.86 -0.62
CA GLU A 39 13.43 2.58 -1.13
C GLU A 39 12.03 2.25 -0.63
N ILE A 40 11.78 2.41 0.68
CA ILE A 40 10.45 2.22 1.30
C ILE A 40 9.40 3.11 0.62
N LEU A 41 9.71 4.40 0.41
CA LEU A 41 8.82 5.34 -0.27
C LEU A 41 8.52 4.91 -1.71
N HIS A 42 9.54 4.45 -2.44
CA HIS A 42 9.36 3.96 -3.80
C HIS A 42 8.47 2.71 -3.85
N GLU A 43 8.73 1.74 -2.97
CA GLU A 43 7.94 0.51 -2.87
C GLU A 43 6.48 0.80 -2.49
N ALA A 44 6.25 1.69 -1.51
CA ALA A 44 4.91 2.10 -1.10
C ALA A 44 4.09 2.64 -2.28
N GLU A 45 4.70 3.50 -3.11
CA GLU A 45 4.05 4.07 -4.29
C GLU A 45 3.80 3.01 -5.38
N GLN A 46 4.76 2.12 -5.65
CA GLN A 46 4.57 1.02 -6.60
C GLN A 46 3.41 0.11 -6.18
N ILE A 47 3.35 -0.25 -4.89
CA ILE A 47 2.30 -1.12 -4.33
C ILE A 47 0.94 -0.43 -4.44
N ARG A 48 0.86 0.86 -4.09
CA ARG A 48 -0.36 1.66 -4.25
C ARG A 48 -0.89 1.59 -5.68
N GLN A 49 -0.02 1.80 -6.66
CA GLN A 49 -0.39 1.73 -8.08
C GLN A 49 -0.88 0.34 -8.48
N GLN A 50 -0.17 -0.73 -8.08
CA GLN A 50 -0.54 -2.10 -8.39
C GLN A 50 -1.90 -2.50 -7.78
N LEU A 51 -2.15 -2.16 -6.51
CA LEU A 51 -3.41 -2.47 -5.84
C LEU A 51 -4.58 -1.69 -6.44
N VAL A 52 -4.41 -0.39 -6.74
CA VAL A 52 -5.44 0.41 -7.43
C VAL A 52 -5.72 -0.16 -8.82
N TYR A 53 -4.68 -0.56 -9.56
CA TYR A 53 -4.82 -1.23 -10.86
C TYR A 53 -5.66 -2.50 -10.73
N ARG A 54 -5.36 -3.38 -9.77
CA ARG A 54 -6.11 -4.61 -9.50
C ARG A 54 -7.57 -4.35 -9.16
N VAL A 55 -7.87 -3.33 -8.35
CA VAL A 55 -9.25 -2.95 -8.02
C VAL A 55 -10.03 -2.51 -9.27
N ASN A 56 -9.37 -1.80 -10.20
CA ASN A 56 -9.99 -1.35 -11.44
C ASN A 56 -10.09 -2.47 -12.50
N HIS A 57 -9.25 -3.50 -12.42
CA HIS A 57 -9.18 -4.60 -13.39
C HIS A 57 -9.57 -5.93 -12.74
N LEU A 58 -10.88 -6.15 -12.66
CA LEU A 58 -11.43 -7.41 -12.16
C LEU A 58 -11.23 -8.52 -13.20
N PRO A 59 -10.74 -9.71 -12.79
CA PRO A 59 -10.77 -10.87 -13.66
C PRO A 59 -12.22 -11.28 -13.97
N LYS A 60 -12.43 -11.86 -15.16
CA LYS A 60 -13.69 -12.53 -15.46
C LYS A 60 -13.79 -13.78 -14.57
N GLY A 61 -14.95 -13.99 -13.96
CA GLY A 61 -15.17 -15.14 -13.09
C GLY A 61 -16.55 -15.15 -12.45
N THR A 62 -16.79 -16.18 -11.67
CA THR A 62 -17.95 -16.33 -10.80
C THR A 62 -17.95 -15.26 -9.70
N LYS A 63 -19.12 -15.04 -9.09
CA LYS A 63 -19.27 -14.13 -7.94
C LYS A 63 -18.34 -14.50 -6.77
N GLN A 64 -18.06 -15.79 -6.57
CA GLN A 64 -17.18 -16.26 -5.51
C GLN A 64 -15.72 -15.90 -5.79
N GLU A 65 -15.26 -16.07 -7.04
CA GLU A 65 -13.91 -15.71 -7.47
C GLU A 65 -13.68 -14.20 -7.37
N ILE A 66 -14.66 -13.39 -7.76
CA ILE A 66 -14.59 -11.92 -7.63
C ILE A 66 -14.50 -11.52 -6.15
N LYS A 67 -15.29 -12.16 -5.27
CA LYS A 67 -15.24 -11.88 -3.82
C LYS A 67 -13.88 -12.26 -3.23
N LYS A 68 -13.33 -13.41 -3.63
CA LYS A 68 -12.00 -13.86 -3.21
C LYS A 68 -10.94 -12.87 -3.68
N TYR A 69 -10.97 -12.46 -4.94
CA TYR A 69 -10.03 -11.51 -5.51
C TYR A 69 -9.96 -10.18 -4.73
N TYR A 70 -11.11 -9.64 -4.31
CA TYR A 70 -11.13 -8.46 -3.44
C TYR A 70 -10.56 -8.73 -2.04
N LYS A 71 -10.80 -9.91 -1.47
CA LYS A 71 -10.21 -10.30 -0.18
C LYS A 71 -8.69 -10.37 -0.28
N ASP A 72 -8.18 -10.95 -1.36
CA ASP A 72 -6.75 -11.07 -1.62
C ASP A 72 -6.10 -9.68 -1.73
N ILE A 73 -6.74 -8.71 -2.42
CA ILE A 73 -6.25 -7.31 -2.47
C ILE A 73 -6.15 -6.69 -1.07
N VAL A 74 -7.14 -6.94 -0.21
CA VAL A 74 -7.16 -6.42 1.17
C VAL A 74 -6.06 -7.06 2.01
N GLU A 75 -5.85 -8.37 1.89
CA GLU A 75 -4.78 -9.09 2.59
C GLU A 75 -3.40 -8.60 2.15
N ASP A 76 -3.21 -8.42 0.85
CA ASP A 76 -1.96 -7.89 0.29
C ASP A 76 -1.69 -6.46 0.80
N LEU A 77 -2.73 -5.61 0.83
CA LEU A 77 -2.63 -4.25 1.36
C LEU A 77 -2.14 -4.24 2.82
N TYR A 78 -2.73 -5.08 3.68
CA TYR A 78 -2.35 -5.14 5.10
C TYR A 78 -0.94 -5.70 5.29
N LYS A 79 -0.61 -6.79 4.60
CA LYS A 79 0.70 -7.43 4.73
C LYS A 79 1.83 -6.46 4.36
N LEU A 80 1.66 -5.76 3.25
CA LEU A 80 2.66 -4.81 2.75
C LEU A 80 2.77 -3.56 3.64
N ASN A 81 1.65 -3.09 4.20
CA ASN A 81 1.69 -2.00 5.17
C ASN A 81 2.49 -2.37 6.42
N ILE A 82 2.25 -3.55 6.99
CA ILE A 82 2.98 -4.02 8.17
C ILE A 82 4.48 -4.11 7.86
N GLU A 83 4.84 -4.71 6.72
CA GLU A 83 6.23 -4.89 6.31
C GLU A 83 6.97 -3.54 6.13
N LEU A 84 6.35 -2.58 5.46
CA LEU A 84 6.97 -1.26 5.24
C LEU A 84 7.09 -0.45 6.53
N LEU A 85 6.10 -0.54 7.43
CA LEU A 85 6.16 0.10 8.75
C LEU A 85 7.24 -0.53 9.64
N ASP A 86 7.37 -1.85 9.64
CA ASP A 86 8.42 -2.54 10.41
C ASP A 86 9.82 -2.14 9.91
N ARG A 87 10.00 -2.04 8.57
CA ARG A 87 11.25 -1.57 7.96
C ARG A 87 11.58 -0.12 8.27
N LEU A 88 10.56 0.75 8.35
CA LEU A 88 10.76 2.17 8.65
C LEU A 88 11.17 2.40 10.11
N ASN A 89 10.69 1.55 11.03
CA ASN A 89 10.96 1.64 12.47
C ASN A 89 12.19 0.83 12.94
N SER A 90 12.86 0.11 12.04
CA SER A 90 14.07 -0.68 12.31
C SER A 90 15.34 0.15 12.12
#